data_AF-A0A317HB15-F1
#
_entry.id   AF-A0A317HB15-F1
#
_cell.length_a   1.000
_cell.length_b   1.000
_cell.length_c   1.000
_cell.angle_alpha   90.00
_cell.angle_beta   90.00
_cell.angle_gamma   90.00
#
_symmetry.space_group_name_H-M   'P 1'
#
loop_
_entity.id
_entity.type
_entity.pdbx_description
1 polymer ?
#
loop_
_entity_poly.entity_id
_entity_poly.type
_entity_poly.pdbx_seq_one_letter_code
_entity_poly.pdbx_strand_id
1 'polypeptide(L)'
;MSVEQKESTSKTKKRFRRWIWPVAGVLVVAWISFVSYINWAMHQPPEVFGHVMARLPMPAYFVIPFETLWSRARKGQLNPGDPAPSLTVKKLEDKTPVNLDSLWTEKPVVLVFGSYT
;
A
#
# COMPACT_ATOMS: atom_id res chain seq x y z
N MET A 1 16.04 -57.49 12.13
CA MET A 1 16.22 -56.09 12.58
C MET A 1 15.92 -55.07 11.46
N SER A 2 14.90 -55.30 10.62
CA SER A 2 14.64 -54.46 9.41
C SER A 2 13.17 -54.13 9.18
N VAL A 3 12.25 -54.68 9.96
CA VAL A 3 10.80 -54.43 9.84
C VAL A 3 10.37 -53.25 10.73
N GLU A 4 10.97 -53.10 11.91
CA GLU A 4 10.62 -52.06 12.90
C GLU A 4 11.01 -50.64 12.48
N GLN A 5 12.12 -50.50 11.73
CA GLN A 5 12.59 -49.21 11.19
C GLN A 5 11.67 -48.64 10.09
N LYS A 6 11.00 -49.50 9.32
CA LYS A 6 10.11 -49.08 8.23
C LYS A 6 8.76 -48.56 8.75
N GLU A 7 8.34 -49.01 9.92
CA GLU A 7 7.08 -48.58 10.55
C GLU A 7 7.21 -47.22 11.26
N SER A 8 8.35 -46.97 11.91
CA SER A 8 8.64 -45.70 12.62
C SER A 8 8.71 -44.49 11.67
N THR A 9 9.29 -44.68 10.47
CA THR A 9 9.41 -43.63 9.45
C THR A 9 8.07 -43.32 8.74
N SER A 10 7.21 -44.32 8.58
CA SER A 10 5.89 -44.20 7.93
C SER A 10 4.86 -43.46 8.79
N LYS A 11 4.80 -43.76 10.10
CA LYS A 11 3.83 -43.14 11.03
C LYS A 11 4.10 -41.64 11.21
N THR A 12 5.37 -41.24 11.25
CA THR A 12 5.80 -39.84 11.34
C THR A 12 5.42 -39.04 10.09
N LYS A 13 5.62 -39.61 8.89
CA LYS A 13 5.23 -39.00 7.61
C LYS A 13 3.71 -38.77 7.48
N LYS A 14 2.90 -39.72 7.94
CA LYS A 14 1.42 -39.62 7.92
C LYS A 14 0.91 -38.56 8.89
N ARG A 15 1.49 -38.46 10.09
CA ARG A 15 1.10 -37.46 11.09
C ARG A 15 1.49 -36.06 10.63
N PHE A 16 2.69 -35.87 10.08
CA PHE A 16 3.15 -34.59 9.56
C PHE A 16 2.22 -34.07 8.46
N ARG A 17 1.88 -34.91 7.46
CA ARG A 17 0.94 -34.55 6.38
C ARG A 17 -0.45 -34.11 6.85
N ARG A 18 -0.92 -34.63 7.99
CA ARG A 18 -2.22 -34.25 8.57
C ARG A 18 -2.21 -32.84 9.17
N TRP A 19 -1.05 -32.35 9.62
CA TRP A 19 -0.90 -31.02 10.22
C TRP A 19 -0.40 -29.94 9.26
N ILE A 20 0.21 -30.32 8.13
CA ILE A 20 0.69 -29.34 7.12
C ILE A 20 -0.47 -28.53 6.54
N TRP A 21 -1.60 -29.17 6.20
CA TRP A 21 -2.76 -28.51 5.61
C TRP A 21 -3.42 -27.46 6.52
N PRO A 22 -3.73 -27.75 7.81
CA PRO A 22 -4.25 -26.72 8.69
C PRO A 22 -3.23 -25.61 8.97
N VAL A 23 -1.94 -25.93 9.11
CA VAL A 23 -0.89 -24.92 9.30
C VAL A 23 -0.77 -24.01 8.07
N ALA A 24 -0.78 -24.59 6.85
CA ALA A 24 -0.80 -23.83 5.61
C ALA A 24 -2.06 -22.95 5.51
N GLY A 25 -3.22 -23.47 5.89
CA GLY A 25 -4.47 -22.70 5.95
C GLY A 25 -4.37 -21.48 6.89
N VAL A 26 -3.86 -21.68 8.10
CA VAL A 26 -3.63 -20.59 9.07
C VAL A 26 -2.65 -19.56 8.53
N LEU A 27 -1.56 -19.99 7.91
CA LEU A 27 -0.58 -19.09 7.28
C LEU A 27 -1.20 -18.27 6.15
N VAL A 28 -2.03 -18.88 5.31
CA VAL A 28 -2.73 -18.17 4.22
C VAL A 28 -3.71 -17.14 4.78
N VAL A 29 -4.48 -17.48 5.81
CA VAL A 29 -5.42 -16.54 6.45
C VAL A 29 -4.66 -15.38 7.10
N ALA A 30 -3.58 -15.67 7.82
CA ALA A 30 -2.72 -14.65 8.42
C ALA A 30 -2.12 -13.72 7.35
N TRP A 31 -1.66 -14.29 6.24
CA TRP A 31 -1.14 -13.54 5.10
C TRP A 31 -2.21 -12.63 4.48
N ILE A 32 -3.40 -13.14 4.18
CA ILE A 32 -4.50 -12.34 3.61
C ILE A 32 -4.91 -11.22 4.57
N SER A 33 -4.96 -11.51 5.88
CA SER A 33 -5.29 -10.53 6.91
C SER A 33 -4.25 -9.42 6.96
N PHE A 34 -2.97 -9.79 6.89
CA PHE A 34 -1.87 -8.84 6.84
C PHE A 34 -1.93 -7.95 5.60
N VAL A 35 -2.11 -8.53 4.41
CA VAL A 35 -2.24 -7.77 3.16
C VAL A 35 -3.45 -6.83 3.21
N SER A 36 -4.58 -7.30 3.73
CA SER A 36 -5.79 -6.49 3.87
C SER A 36 -5.59 -5.32 4.83
N TYR A 37 -4.87 -5.54 5.93
CA TYR A 37 -4.51 -4.49 6.89
C TYR A 37 -3.62 -3.42 6.24
N ILE A 38 -2.60 -3.82 5.47
CA ILE A 38 -1.75 -2.87 4.73
C ILE A 38 -2.55 -2.11 3.68
N ASN A 39 -3.45 -2.78 2.95
CA ASN A 39 -4.34 -2.12 2.01
C ASN A 39 -5.26 -1.09 2.69
N TRP A 40 -5.78 -1.41 3.88
CA TRP A 40 -6.55 -0.45 4.67
C TRP A 40 -5.69 0.75 5.13
N ALA A 41 -4.48 0.48 5.61
CA ALA A 41 -3.53 1.53 6.04
C ALA A 41 -3.12 2.47 4.89
N MET A 42 -3.11 2.01 3.65
CA MET A 42 -2.82 2.83 2.45
C MET A 42 -3.85 3.95 2.22
N HIS A 43 -5.10 3.72 2.60
CA HIS A 43 -6.19 4.68 2.45
C HIS A 43 -6.25 5.67 3.63
N GLN A 44 -5.46 5.45 4.68
CA GLN A 44 -5.37 6.34 5.83
C GLN A 44 -4.50 7.57 5.50
N PRO A 45 -4.67 8.67 6.26
CA PRO A 45 -3.87 9.88 6.11
C PRO A 45 -2.35 9.60 6.22
N PRO A 46 -1.50 10.46 5.61
CA PRO A 46 -0.05 10.26 5.51
C PRO A 46 0.63 9.96 6.85
N GLU A 47 0.16 10.55 7.94
CA GLU A 47 0.71 10.38 9.28
C GLU A 47 0.52 8.95 9.80
N VAL A 48 -0.70 8.41 9.66
CA VAL A 48 -1.04 7.05 10.10
C VAL A 48 -0.35 6.03 9.22
N PHE A 49 -0.37 6.26 7.91
CA PHE A 49 0.34 5.43 6.94
C PHE A 49 1.84 5.35 7.23
N GLY A 50 2.48 6.51 7.46
CA GLY A 50 3.92 6.60 7.72
C GLY A 50 4.31 5.82 8.98
N HIS A 51 3.50 5.89 10.04
CA HIS A 51 3.72 5.11 11.26
C HIS A 51 3.61 3.59 11.05
N VAL A 52 2.71 3.14 10.18
CA VAL A 52 2.60 1.71 9.85
C VAL A 52 3.79 1.26 9.01
N MET A 53 4.17 2.05 8.00
CA MET A 53 5.31 1.78 7.11
C MET A 53 6.64 1.73 7.84
N ALA A 54 6.84 2.59 8.84
CA ALA A 54 8.06 2.61 9.65
C ALA A 54 8.32 1.30 10.41
N ARG A 55 7.28 0.46 10.60
CA ARG A 55 7.36 -0.83 11.30
C ARG A 55 7.46 -2.02 10.35
N LEU A 56 7.36 -1.79 9.04
CA LEU A 56 7.41 -2.89 8.08
C LEU A 56 8.83 -3.43 7.94
N PRO A 57 9.03 -4.74 8.09
CA PRO A 57 10.33 -5.35 7.87
C PRO A 57 10.68 -5.31 6.38
N MET A 58 11.98 -5.16 6.06
CA MET A 58 12.47 -5.07 4.67
C MET A 58 11.92 -6.13 3.71
N PRO A 59 11.76 -7.42 4.08
CA PRO A 59 11.18 -8.42 3.19
C PRO A 59 9.76 -8.09 2.70
N ALA A 60 8.96 -7.37 3.48
CA ALA A 60 7.59 -7.02 3.09
C ALA A 60 7.58 -6.16 1.81
N TYR A 61 8.58 -5.27 1.65
CA TYR A 61 8.78 -4.41 0.47
C TYR A 61 8.96 -5.17 -0.84
N PHE A 62 9.37 -6.44 -0.80
CA PHE A 62 9.52 -7.27 -2.00
C PHE A 62 8.27 -8.07 -2.36
N VAL A 63 7.40 -8.35 -1.38
CA VAL A 63 6.25 -9.25 -1.58
C VAL A 63 4.96 -8.46 -1.85
N ILE A 64 4.86 -7.24 -1.35
CA ILE A 64 3.67 -6.41 -1.49
C ILE A 64 3.85 -5.42 -2.66
N PRO A 65 2.86 -5.30 -3.58
CA PRO A 65 2.93 -4.35 -4.70
C PRO A 65 2.61 -2.92 -4.25
N PHE A 66 3.53 -2.32 -3.47
CA PHE A 66 3.37 -1.02 -2.82
C PHE A 66 3.00 0.11 -3.78
N GLU A 67 3.70 0.24 -4.90
CA GLU A 67 3.47 1.28 -5.90
C GLU A 67 2.04 1.22 -6.48
N THR A 68 1.56 0.00 -6.75
CA THR A 68 0.21 -0.21 -7.28
C THR A 68 -0.85 0.11 -6.23
N LEU A 69 -0.64 -0.33 -4.99
CA LEU A 69 -1.57 -0.04 -3.89
C LEU A 69 -1.66 1.46 -3.61
N TRP A 70 -0.51 2.13 -3.55
CA TRP A 70 -0.43 3.57 -3.31
C TRP A 70 -1.13 4.38 -4.40
N SER A 71 -0.80 4.11 -5.66
CA SER A 71 -1.36 4.84 -6.80
C SER A 71 -2.87 4.67 -6.94
N ARG A 72 -3.40 3.50 -6.55
CA ARG A 72 -4.85 3.24 -6.52
C ARG A 72 -5.53 3.87 -5.32
N ALA A 73 -4.98 3.68 -4.12
CA ALA A 73 -5.56 4.17 -2.87
C ALA A 73 -5.63 5.70 -2.81
N ARG A 74 -4.67 6.38 -3.46
CA ARG A 74 -4.56 7.84 -3.49
C ARG A 74 -4.84 8.43 -4.85
N LYS A 75 -5.47 7.66 -5.74
CA LYS A 75 -5.96 8.19 -7.01
C LYS A 75 -6.95 9.31 -6.72
N GLY A 76 -6.65 10.51 -7.18
CA GLY A 76 -7.61 11.62 -7.17
C GLY A 76 -8.82 11.31 -8.06
N GLN A 77 -9.82 12.19 -8.02
CA GLN A 77 -11.03 12.05 -8.84
C GLN A 77 -10.93 12.76 -10.20
N LEU A 78 -9.85 13.51 -10.44
CA LEU A 78 -9.62 14.25 -11.68
C LEU A 78 -9.20 13.32 -12.82
N ASN A 79 -9.83 13.47 -13.97
CA ASN A 79 -9.54 12.75 -15.20
C ASN A 79 -9.12 13.73 -16.31
N PRO A 80 -8.39 13.27 -17.34
CA PRO A 80 -8.07 14.10 -18.50
C PRO A 80 -9.35 14.63 -19.17
N GLY A 81 -9.42 15.95 -19.35
CA GLY A 81 -10.59 16.64 -19.90
C GLY A 81 -11.55 17.21 -18.85
N ASP A 82 -11.42 16.83 -17.58
CA ASP A 82 -12.17 17.46 -16.48
C ASP A 82 -11.68 18.92 -16.30
N PRO A 83 -12.58 19.86 -15.96
CA PRO A 83 -12.17 21.21 -15.60
C PRO A 83 -11.26 21.16 -14.36
N ALA A 84 -10.14 21.89 -14.42
CA ALA A 84 -9.25 22.02 -13.28
C ALA A 84 -9.99 22.67 -12.10
N PRO A 85 -9.84 22.16 -10.86
CA PRO A 85 -10.54 22.69 -9.70
C PRO A 85 -9.98 24.05 -9.27
N SER A 86 -10.88 24.92 -8.82
CA SER A 86 -10.52 26.26 -8.34
C SER A 86 -9.71 26.19 -7.04
N LEU A 87 -8.47 26.68 -7.08
CA LEU A 87 -7.59 26.78 -5.93
C LEU A 87 -7.20 28.23 -5.68
N THR A 88 -7.46 28.71 -4.46
CA THR A 88 -6.88 29.96 -3.99
C THR A 88 -5.63 29.67 -3.19
N VAL A 89 -4.47 30.11 -3.67
CA VAL A 89 -3.17 29.95 -3.01
C VAL A 89 -2.59 31.31 -2.64
N LYS A 90 -1.66 31.34 -1.69
CA LYS A 90 -0.92 32.58 -1.35
C LYS A 90 0.40 32.60 -2.09
N LYS A 91 0.73 33.72 -2.73
CA LYS A 91 2.07 33.95 -3.27
C LYS A 91 3.13 33.88 -2.17
N LEU A 92 4.32 33.42 -2.52
CA LEU A 92 5.40 33.26 -1.54
C LEU A 92 5.92 34.63 -1.05
N GLU A 93 6.07 35.58 -1.97
CA GLU A 93 6.71 36.89 -1.77
C GLU A 93 5.91 37.82 -0.85
N ASP A 94 4.63 38.05 -1.19
CA ASP A 94 3.78 39.07 -0.58
C ASP A 94 2.57 38.48 0.17
N LYS A 95 2.44 37.15 0.18
CA LYS A 95 1.31 36.40 0.77
C LYS A 95 -0.05 36.79 0.20
N THR A 96 -0.09 37.48 -0.94
CA THR A 96 -1.35 37.87 -1.55
C THR A 96 -2.08 36.62 -2.04
N PRO A 97 -3.40 36.51 -1.77
CA PRO A 97 -4.20 35.41 -2.26
C PRO A 97 -4.38 35.56 -3.78
N VAL A 98 -4.16 34.47 -4.50
CA VAL A 98 -4.30 34.36 -5.95
C VAL A 98 -5.16 33.15 -6.25
N ASN A 99 -6.22 33.36 -7.03
CA ASN A 99 -6.95 32.25 -7.62
C ASN A 99 -6.17 31.74 -8.84
N LEU A 100 -5.86 30.44 -8.86
CA LEU A 100 -5.13 29.81 -9.96
C LEU A 100 -5.95 29.73 -11.26
N ASP A 101 -7.29 29.78 -11.18
CA ASP A 101 -8.19 29.69 -12.35
C ASP A 101 -7.90 30.77 -13.41
N SER A 102 -7.54 31.97 -12.95
CA SER A 102 -7.24 33.08 -13.83
C SER A 102 -5.98 32.84 -14.65
N LEU A 103 -5.05 32.02 -14.17
CA LEU A 103 -3.76 31.78 -14.81
C LEU A 103 -3.88 30.90 -16.06
N TRP A 104 -4.76 29.91 -16.03
CA TRP A 104 -4.96 29.00 -17.16
C TRP A 104 -6.10 29.40 -18.10
N THR A 105 -6.81 30.49 -17.80
CA THR A 105 -7.79 31.08 -18.72
C THR A 105 -7.11 31.74 -19.92
N GLU A 106 -5.93 32.35 -19.71
CA GLU A 106 -5.22 33.09 -20.76
C GLU A 106 -4.21 32.25 -21.53
N LYS A 107 -3.64 31.21 -20.92
CA LYS A 107 -2.56 30.40 -21.50
C LYS A 107 -2.46 29.02 -20.86
N PRO A 108 -1.87 28.01 -21.54
CA PRO A 108 -1.60 26.72 -20.92
C PRO A 108 -0.67 26.86 -19.71
N VAL A 109 -1.00 26.16 -18.61
CA VAL A 109 -0.25 26.18 -17.35
C VAL A 109 0.08 24.75 -16.92
N VAL A 110 1.26 24.57 -16.34
CA VAL A 110 1.66 23.33 -15.65
C VAL A 110 1.72 23.64 -14.15
N LEU A 111 0.96 22.88 -13.36
CA LEU A 111 0.99 22.95 -11.90
C LEU A 111 1.88 21.83 -11.36
N VAL A 112 2.89 22.21 -10.58
CA VAL A 112 3.78 21.26 -9.89
C VAL A 112 3.56 21.41 -8.40
N PHE A 113 3.05 20.34 -7.76
CA PHE A 113 2.84 20.29 -6.32
C PHE A 113 4.03 19.61 -5.65
N GLY A 114 4.56 20.22 -4.60
CA GLY A 114 5.66 19.69 -3.81
C GLY A 114 5.76 20.39 -2.46
N SER A 115 6.59 19.82 -1.59
CA SER A 115 6.92 20.39 -0.29
C SER A 115 8.44 20.39 -0.12
N TYR A 116 8.95 21.42 0.56
CA TYR A 116 10.33 21.40 1.05
C TYR A 116 10.30 20.72 2.42
N THR A 117 10.72 19.45 2.46
CA THR A 117 10.87 18.64 3.67
C THR A 117 12.23 17.98 3.66
#